data_AF-A0A1I3C4J9-F1
#
_entry.id   AF-A0A1I3C4J9-F1
#
_cell.length_a   1.000
_cell.length_b   1.000
_cell.length_c   1.000
_cell.angle_alpha   90.00
_cell.angle_beta   90.00
_cell.angle_gamma   90.00
#
_symmetry.space_group_name_H-M   'P 1'
#
loop_
_entity.id
_entity.type
_entity.pdbx_description
1 polymer ?
#
loop_
_entity_poly.entity_id
_entity_poly.type
_entity_poly.pdbx_seq_one_letter_code
_entity_poly.pdbx_strand_id
1 'polypeptide(L)'
;MKNHLIGMRTFKTALSVWITLVLFYFMNERTPMIAALAAVVVLKESPKSSLTSGKHRVMGNFLGALTALMLIVVKQLVQHDVLVELFGAPFAVIFMIVACNKLNYKTGTIGGIAAFFMTYFSAPDVQPILYAANRLIDTLIGSLIAICINYLVDKEVMLQWKNRLLKK
;
A
#
# COMPACT_ATOMS: atom_id res chain seq x y z
N MET A 1 13.56 25.19 -23.55
CA MET A 1 12.67 24.29 -22.78
C MET A 1 13.52 23.36 -21.96
N LYS A 2 13.35 23.28 -20.62
CA LYS A 2 14.07 22.29 -19.81
C LYS A 2 13.50 20.90 -20.13
N ASN A 3 14.32 20.01 -20.67
CA ASN A 3 13.92 18.61 -20.91
C ASN A 3 13.56 17.95 -19.57
N HIS A 4 12.28 17.71 -19.32
CA HIS A 4 11.79 16.88 -18.22
C HIS A 4 12.04 15.40 -18.54
N LEU A 5 13.31 14.99 -18.55
CA LEU A 5 13.67 13.56 -18.65
C LEU A 5 13.14 12.81 -17.42
N ILE A 6 12.85 11.53 -17.60
CA ILE A 6 12.40 10.63 -16.54
C ILE A 6 13.45 10.63 -15.42
N GLY A 7 13.08 11.15 -14.25
CA GLY A 7 13.94 11.17 -13.08
C GLY A 7 14.16 9.77 -12.52
N MET A 8 15.29 9.56 -11.82
CA MET A 8 15.65 8.27 -11.22
C MET A 8 14.54 7.66 -10.37
N ARG A 9 13.88 8.48 -9.55
CA ARG A 9 12.75 8.02 -8.73
C ARG A 9 11.61 7.48 -9.59
N THR A 10 11.26 8.19 -10.67
CA THR A 10 10.20 7.76 -11.60
C THR A 10 10.54 6.43 -12.26
N PHE A 11 11.79 6.24 -12.70
CA PHE A 11 12.24 4.96 -13.27
C PHE A 11 12.14 3.82 -12.25
N LYS A 12 12.66 4.01 -11.03
CA LYS A 12 12.57 3.01 -9.95
C LYS A 12 11.12 2.67 -9.60
N THR A 13 10.21 3.64 -9.63
CA THR A 13 8.78 3.40 -9.40
C THR A 13 8.22 2.49 -10.48
N ALA A 14 8.45 2.84 -11.76
CA ALA A 14 7.97 2.04 -12.89
C ALA A 14 8.54 0.61 -12.85
N LEU A 15 9.83 0.46 -12.53
CA LEU A 15 10.47 -0.84 -12.37
C LEU A 15 9.85 -1.66 -11.22
N SER A 16 9.61 -1.02 -10.07
CA SER A 16 8.97 -1.69 -8.92
C SER A 16 7.57 -2.17 -9.26
N VAL A 17 6.78 -1.35 -9.97
CA VAL A 17 5.46 -1.74 -10.47
C VAL A 17 5.57 -2.89 -11.44
N TRP A 18 6.45 -2.81 -12.45
CA TRP A 18 6.64 -3.87 -13.44
C TRP A 18 7.00 -5.21 -12.78
N ILE A 19 7.96 -5.24 -11.85
CA ILE A 19 8.32 -6.46 -11.10
C ILE A 19 7.12 -6.99 -10.30
N THR A 20 6.34 -6.09 -9.68
CA THR A 20 5.12 -6.47 -8.97
C THR A 20 4.10 -7.11 -9.91
N LEU A 21 3.89 -6.56 -11.10
CA LEU A 21 2.98 -7.13 -12.10
C LEU A 21 3.44 -8.51 -12.59
N VAL A 22 4.74 -8.65 -12.88
CA VAL A 22 5.32 -9.94 -13.29
C VAL A 22 5.15 -10.98 -12.20
N LEU A 23 5.42 -10.63 -10.94
CA LEU A 23 5.24 -11.54 -9.82
C LEU A 23 3.78 -12.01 -9.70
N PHE A 24 2.82 -11.08 -9.80
CA PHE A 24 1.40 -11.39 -9.66
C PHE A 24 0.83 -12.13 -10.88
N TYR A 25 1.40 -11.94 -12.07
CA TYR A 25 1.06 -12.73 -13.25
C TYR A 25 1.24 -14.23 -13.00
N PHE A 26 2.29 -14.63 -12.27
CA PHE A 26 2.51 -16.03 -11.90
C PHE A 26 1.69 -16.52 -10.70
N MET A 27 0.97 -15.63 -10.01
CA MET A 27 0.18 -15.98 -8.82
C MET A 27 -1.29 -16.32 -9.13
N ASN A 28 -1.73 -16.25 -10.39
CA ASN A 28 -3.01 -16.65 -11.02
C ASN A 28 -4.35 -16.23 -10.36
N GLU A 29 -4.45 -16.12 -9.03
CA GLU A 29 -5.70 -15.82 -8.30
C GLU A 29 -5.68 -14.50 -7.54
N ARG A 30 -4.58 -13.74 -7.61
CA ARG A 30 -4.41 -12.49 -6.87
C ARG A 30 -4.37 -11.30 -7.81
N THR A 31 -5.10 -10.25 -7.48
CA THR A 31 -5.09 -9.01 -8.27
C THR A 31 -3.88 -8.15 -7.92
N PRO A 32 -3.12 -7.63 -8.90
CA PRO A 32 -1.89 -6.87 -8.63
C PRO A 32 -2.15 -5.47 -8.06
N MET A 33 -3.39 -4.97 -8.09
CA MET A 33 -3.73 -3.57 -7.81
C MET A 33 -3.17 -3.07 -6.47
N ILE A 34 -3.38 -3.83 -5.38
CA ILE A 34 -2.99 -3.42 -4.03
C ILE A 34 -1.47 -3.40 -3.89
N ALA A 35 -0.79 -4.43 -4.40
CA ALA A 35 0.65 -4.54 -4.36
C ALA A 35 1.32 -3.45 -5.23
N ALA A 36 0.82 -3.22 -6.44
CA ALA A 36 1.35 -2.17 -7.32
C ALA A 36 1.17 -0.77 -6.70
N LEU A 37 0.01 -0.49 -6.10
CA LEU A 37 -0.22 0.76 -5.38
C LEU A 37 0.70 0.90 -4.17
N ALA A 38 0.92 -0.17 -3.41
CA ALA A 38 1.87 -0.17 -2.30
C ALA A 38 3.28 0.15 -2.81
N ALA A 39 3.72 -0.45 -3.92
CA ALA A 39 5.04 -0.16 -4.50
C ALA A 39 5.21 1.32 -4.86
N VAL A 40 4.20 1.93 -5.50
CA VAL A 40 4.23 3.37 -5.86
C VAL A 40 4.28 4.27 -4.63
N VAL A 41 3.46 3.98 -3.61
CA VAL A 41 3.37 4.83 -2.42
C VAL A 41 4.63 4.72 -1.55
N VAL A 42 5.17 3.51 -1.42
CA VAL A 42 6.34 3.22 -0.57
C VAL A 42 7.64 3.72 -1.20
N LEU A 43 7.77 3.74 -2.52
CA LEU A 43 8.98 4.23 -3.14
C LEU A 43 9.15 5.75 -2.97
N LYS A 44 10.19 6.13 -2.24
CA LYS A 44 10.59 7.52 -1.98
C LYS A 44 11.94 7.84 -2.61
N GLU A 45 12.42 9.06 -2.40
CA GLU A 45 13.68 9.54 -2.96
C GLU A 45 14.91 8.82 -2.39
N SER A 46 14.84 8.36 -1.14
CA SER A 46 15.93 7.62 -0.50
C SER A 46 15.49 6.24 0.00
N PRO A 47 16.41 5.27 0.10
CA PRO A 47 16.09 3.96 0.66
C PRO A 47 15.56 4.03 2.09
N LYS A 48 16.18 4.87 2.95
CA LYS A 48 15.72 5.07 4.34
C LYS A 48 14.30 5.64 4.40
N SER A 49 13.97 6.62 3.58
CA SER A 49 12.61 7.19 3.54
C SER A 49 11.59 6.20 2.97
N SER A 50 12.01 5.31 2.07
CA SER A 50 11.16 4.23 1.57
C SER A 50 10.90 3.18 2.65
N LEU A 51 11.91 2.82 3.44
CA LEU A 51 11.74 1.93 4.58
C LEU A 51 10.75 2.50 5.60
N THR A 52 10.91 3.78 5.98
CA THR A 52 9.97 4.46 6.86
C THR A 52 8.56 4.50 6.27
N SER A 53 8.43 4.84 4.99
CA SER A 53 7.14 4.85 4.28
C SER A 53 6.50 3.47 4.24
N GLY A 54 7.29 2.41 4.03
CA GLY A 54 6.84 1.02 4.05
C GLY A 54 6.29 0.62 5.41
N LYS A 55 7.03 0.91 6.48
CA LYS A 55 6.58 0.66 7.87
C LYS A 55 5.23 1.34 8.15
N HIS A 56 5.11 2.62 7.79
CA HIS A 56 3.87 3.37 8.01
C HIS A 56 2.72 2.81 7.18
N ARG A 57 2.97 2.40 5.93
CA ARG A 57 1.96 1.80 5.04
C ARG A 57 1.45 0.46 5.57
N VAL A 58 2.37 -0.42 6.00
CA VAL A 58 2.02 -1.74 6.54
C VAL A 58 1.22 -1.59 7.83
N MET A 59 1.66 -0.74 8.76
CA MET A 59 0.95 -0.52 10.02
C MET A 59 -0.40 0.17 9.84
N GLY A 60 -0.49 1.15 8.94
CA GLY A 60 -1.76 1.79 8.60
C GLY A 60 -2.76 0.79 8.00
N ASN A 61 -2.32 -0.02 7.04
CA ASN A 61 -3.17 -1.04 6.42
C ASN A 61 -3.59 -2.13 7.42
N PHE A 62 -2.70 -2.53 8.33
CA PHE A 62 -3.02 -3.45 9.42
C PHE A 62 -4.15 -2.91 10.30
N LEU A 63 -4.02 -1.66 10.77
CA LEU A 63 -5.06 -1.01 11.56
C LEU A 63 -6.38 -0.89 10.80
N GLY A 64 -6.33 -0.57 9.50
CA GLY A 64 -7.54 -0.49 8.67
C GLY A 64 -8.24 -1.81 8.47
N ALA A 65 -7.49 -2.87 8.15
CA ALA A 65 -8.03 -4.22 8.00
C ALA A 65 -8.64 -4.72 9.32
N LEU A 66 -7.94 -4.53 10.44
CA LEU A 66 -8.43 -4.91 11.76
C LEU A 66 -9.71 -4.15 12.14
N THR A 67 -9.74 -2.84 11.90
CA THR A 67 -10.93 -2.01 12.18
C THR A 67 -12.12 -2.42 11.32
N ALA A 68 -11.90 -2.78 10.05
CA ALA A 68 -12.95 -3.29 9.18
C ALA A 68 -13.52 -4.60 9.71
N LEU A 69 -12.66 -5.56 10.08
CA LEU A 69 -13.10 -6.84 10.63
C LEU A 69 -13.90 -6.66 11.92
N MET A 70 -13.47 -5.77 12.83
CA MET A 70 -14.22 -5.46 14.05
C MET A 70 -15.62 -4.91 13.72
N LEU A 71 -15.72 -3.99 12.76
CA LEU A 71 -17.01 -3.39 12.39
C LEU A 71 -17.93 -4.38 11.66
N ILE A 72 -17.38 -5.29 10.86
CA ILE A 72 -18.15 -6.40 10.24
C ILE A 72 -18.76 -7.29 11.32
N VAL A 73 -17.99 -7.64 12.37
CA VAL A 73 -18.53 -8.43 13.49
C VAL A 73 -19.66 -7.68 14.20
N VAL A 74 -19.51 -6.37 14.46
CA VAL A 74 -20.57 -5.56 15.06
C VAL A 74 -21.83 -5.55 14.17
N LYS A 75 -21.67 -5.37 12.86
CA LYS A 75 -22.77 -5.41 11.88
C LYS A 75 -23.55 -6.72 11.97
N GLN A 76 -22.85 -7.85 12.01
CA GLN A 76 -23.45 -9.18 12.14
C GLN A 76 -24.20 -9.40 13.46
N LEU A 77 -23.69 -8.85 14.57
CA LEU A 77 -24.32 -8.99 15.89
C LEU A 77 -25.59 -8.15 16.05
N VAL A 78 -25.61 -6.94 15.47
CA VAL A 78 -26.69 -5.98 15.67
C VAL A 78 -27.83 -6.17 14.65
N GLN A 79 -27.60 -6.89 13.54
CA GLN A 79 -28.58 -7.13 12.46
C GLN A 79 -29.20 -5.83 11.88
N HIS A 80 -28.54 -4.68 12.08
CA HIS A 80 -28.97 -3.38 11.57
C HIS A 80 -27.86 -2.74 10.72
N ASP A 81 -27.80 -3.18 9.47
CA ASP A 81 -26.75 -2.81 8.53
C ASP A 81 -26.60 -1.30 8.34
N VAL A 82 -27.71 -0.59 8.08
CA VAL A 82 -27.68 0.84 7.74
C VAL A 82 -27.19 1.70 8.91
N LEU A 83 -27.61 1.42 10.14
CA LEU A 83 -27.21 2.22 11.30
C LEU A 83 -25.73 1.97 11.65
N VAL A 84 -25.27 0.72 11.60
CA VAL A 84 -23.87 0.38 11.86
C VAL A 84 -22.97 1.01 10.79
N GLU A 85 -23.40 1.06 9.53
CA GLU A 85 -22.65 1.74 8.47
C GLU A 85 -22.62 3.26 8.66
N LEU A 86 -23.76 3.90 8.86
CA LEU A 86 -23.87 5.37 8.96
C LEU A 86 -23.12 5.94 10.17
N PHE A 87 -23.13 5.24 11.30
CA PHE A 87 -22.48 5.72 12.53
C PHE A 87 -21.13 5.05 12.77
N GLY A 88 -21.02 3.74 12.56
CA GLY A 88 -19.82 2.98 12.85
C GLY A 88 -18.65 3.32 11.93
N ALA A 89 -18.88 3.58 10.64
CA ALA A 89 -17.79 3.94 9.73
C ALA A 89 -17.13 5.30 10.08
N PRO A 90 -17.88 6.38 10.37
CA PRO A 90 -17.27 7.61 10.91
C PRO A 90 -16.50 7.42 12.21
N PHE A 91 -17.04 6.65 13.18
CA PHE A 91 -16.33 6.37 14.43
C PHE A 91 -15.05 5.55 14.20
N ALA A 92 -15.08 4.58 13.29
CA ALA A 92 -13.91 3.83 12.88
C ALA A 92 -12.83 4.75 12.28
N VAL A 93 -13.20 5.71 11.43
CA VAL A 93 -12.27 6.70 10.88
C VAL A 93 -11.63 7.56 11.98
N ILE A 94 -12.44 8.08 12.92
CA ILE A 94 -11.93 8.85 14.06
C ILE A 94 -10.95 8.01 14.88
N PHE A 95 -11.34 6.78 15.23
CA PHE A 95 -10.50 5.83 15.95
C PHE A 95 -9.16 5.62 15.23
N MET A 96 -9.19 5.35 13.93
CA MET A 96 -7.98 5.11 13.13
C MET A 96 -7.05 6.32 13.07
N ILE A 97 -7.59 7.53 12.91
CA ILE A 97 -6.79 8.77 12.92
C ILE A 97 -6.08 8.92 14.27
N VAL A 98 -6.82 8.76 15.37
CA VAL A 98 -6.26 8.85 16.73
C VAL A 98 -5.22 7.76 16.98
N ALA A 99 -5.50 6.52 16.60
CA ALA A 99 -4.59 5.39 16.77
C ALA A 99 -3.29 5.60 15.97
N CYS A 100 -3.38 5.98 14.69
CA CYS A 100 -2.20 6.23 13.86
C CYS A 100 -1.37 7.41 14.38
N ASN A 101 -2.02 8.43 14.93
CA ASN A 101 -1.34 9.56 15.57
C ASN A 101 -0.59 9.13 16.84
N LYS A 102 -1.23 8.34 17.72
CA LYS A 102 -0.61 7.85 18.97
C LYS A 102 0.55 6.88 18.70
N LEU A 103 0.43 6.04 17.67
CA LEU A 103 1.45 5.06 17.29
C LEU A 103 2.55 5.63 16.38
N ASN A 104 2.54 6.95 16.11
CA ASN A 104 3.50 7.64 15.24
C ASN A 104 3.52 7.16 13.77
N TYR A 105 2.43 6.59 13.26
CA TYR A 105 2.28 6.15 11.86
C TYR A 105 1.46 7.12 10.99
N LYS A 106 1.53 8.42 11.28
CA LYS A 106 0.69 9.48 10.68
C LYS A 106 0.65 9.49 9.15
N THR A 107 1.78 9.24 8.49
CA THR A 107 1.84 9.22 7.01
C THR A 107 1.19 7.98 6.39
N GLY A 108 0.91 6.94 7.21
CA GLY A 108 0.18 5.75 6.82
C GLY A 108 -1.34 5.85 6.98
N THR A 109 -1.84 6.86 7.71
CA THR A 109 -3.26 6.99 8.09
C THR A 109 -4.20 6.94 6.88
N ILE A 110 -3.94 7.73 5.84
CA ILE A 110 -4.78 7.78 4.63
C ILE A 110 -4.84 6.41 3.95
N GLY A 111 -3.67 5.74 3.83
CA GLY A 111 -3.60 4.39 3.27
C GLY A 111 -4.39 3.39 4.10
N GLY A 112 -4.27 3.48 5.43
CA GLY A 112 -5.02 2.66 6.37
C GLY A 112 -6.53 2.86 6.24
N ILE A 113 -7.02 4.10 6.24
CA ILE A 113 -8.45 4.41 6.08
C ILE A 113 -8.97 3.89 4.73
N ALA A 114 -8.19 4.04 3.66
CA ALA A 114 -8.54 3.45 2.38
C ALA A 114 -8.62 1.91 2.45
N ALA A 115 -7.71 1.26 3.18
CA ALA A 115 -7.76 -0.18 3.41
C ALA A 115 -8.97 -0.58 4.25
N PHE A 116 -9.36 0.22 5.25
CA PHE A 116 -10.60 0.03 6.01
C PHE A 116 -11.80 0.06 5.07
N PHE A 117 -11.99 1.12 4.28
CA PHE A 117 -13.14 1.23 3.38
C PHE A 117 -13.19 0.11 2.35
N MET A 118 -12.08 -0.21 1.69
CA MET A 118 -12.04 -1.30 0.72
C MET A 118 -12.34 -2.67 1.38
N THR A 119 -11.90 -2.88 2.62
CA THR A 119 -12.18 -4.15 3.32
C THR A 119 -13.63 -4.20 3.77
N TYR A 120 -14.13 -3.14 4.38
CA TYR A 120 -15.47 -3.09 4.94
C TYR A 120 -16.57 -3.11 3.86
N PHE A 121 -16.38 -2.40 2.74
CA PHE A 121 -17.39 -2.27 1.69
C PHE A 121 -17.19 -3.21 0.49
N SER A 122 -16.08 -3.97 0.42
CA SER A 122 -15.81 -4.85 -0.73
C SER A 122 -15.39 -6.27 -0.35
N ALA A 123 -15.26 -6.59 0.95
CA ALA A 123 -15.03 -7.96 1.35
C ALA A 123 -16.28 -8.82 1.07
N PRO A 124 -16.12 -10.04 0.53
CA PRO A 124 -17.22 -10.98 0.44
C PRO A 124 -17.73 -11.36 1.84
N ASP A 125 -19.04 -11.48 2.00
CA ASP A 125 -19.67 -11.82 3.29
C ASP A 125 -19.18 -13.16 3.85
N VAL A 126 -18.82 -14.09 2.97
CA VAL A 126 -18.42 -15.47 3.34
C VAL A 126 -16.99 -15.55 3.85
N GLN A 127 -16.08 -14.66 3.43
CA GLN A 127 -14.65 -14.77 3.73
C GLN A 127 -13.95 -13.42 4.01
N PRO A 128 -14.49 -12.57 4.90
CA PRO A 128 -13.92 -11.25 5.16
C PRO A 128 -12.51 -11.29 5.76
N ILE A 129 -12.22 -12.30 6.59
CA ILE A 129 -10.90 -12.49 7.20
C ILE A 129 -9.85 -12.83 6.15
N LEU A 130 -10.15 -13.77 5.24
CA LEU A 130 -9.22 -14.13 4.17
C LEU A 130 -8.98 -12.94 3.22
N TYR A 131 -10.03 -12.19 2.90
CA TYR A 131 -9.91 -10.97 2.10
C TYR A 131 -8.98 -9.95 2.80
N ALA A 132 -9.21 -9.65 4.07
CA ALA A 132 -8.36 -8.74 4.85
C ALA A 132 -6.90 -9.21 4.92
N ALA A 133 -6.67 -10.52 5.16
CA ALA A 133 -5.33 -11.10 5.21
C ALA A 133 -4.60 -10.97 3.86
N ASN A 134 -5.27 -11.28 2.75
CA ASN A 134 -4.72 -11.14 1.41
C ASN A 134 -4.29 -9.70 1.14
N ARG A 135 -5.07 -8.70 1.54
CA ARG A 135 -4.71 -7.28 1.38
C ARG A 135 -3.44 -6.90 2.13
N LEU A 136 -3.25 -7.42 3.35
CA LEU A 136 -2.03 -7.18 4.13
C LEU A 136 -0.82 -7.79 3.43
N ILE A 137 -0.96 -9.03 2.96
CA ILE A 137 0.10 -9.71 2.22
C ILE A 137 0.43 -8.97 0.92
N ASP A 138 -0.57 -8.53 0.14
CA ASP A 138 -0.34 -7.76 -1.10
C ASP A 138 0.39 -6.45 -0.83
N THR A 139 -0.04 -5.74 0.22
CA THR A 139 0.62 -4.51 0.66
C THR A 139 2.08 -4.77 1.04
N LEU A 140 2.34 -5.85 1.79
CA LEU A 140 3.68 -6.25 2.19
C LEU A 140 4.56 -6.55 0.97
N ILE A 141 4.07 -7.37 0.03
CA ILE A 141 4.80 -7.73 -1.19
C ILE A 141 5.20 -6.49 -1.97
N GLY A 142 4.23 -5.61 -2.29
CA GLY A 142 4.50 -4.38 -3.03
C GLY A 142 5.46 -3.44 -2.30
N SER A 143 5.33 -3.32 -0.98
CA SER A 143 6.21 -2.50 -0.14
C SER A 143 7.64 -3.04 -0.15
N LEU A 144 7.82 -4.35 -0.02
CA LEU A 144 9.11 -5.01 -0.04
C LEU A 144 9.80 -4.83 -1.40
N ILE A 145 9.09 -5.06 -2.51
CA ILE A 145 9.64 -4.85 -3.86
C ILE A 145 10.14 -3.42 -4.02
N ALA A 146 9.34 -2.41 -3.65
CA ALA A 146 9.75 -1.02 -3.74
C ALA A 146 10.98 -0.70 -2.87
N ILE A 147 11.05 -1.21 -1.65
CA ILE A 147 12.21 -1.02 -0.78
C ILE A 147 13.45 -1.66 -1.42
N CYS A 148 13.36 -2.93 -1.85
CA CYS A 148 14.46 -3.64 -2.50
C CYS A 148 14.96 -2.89 -3.73
N ILE A 149 14.07 -2.47 -4.63
CA ILE A 149 14.45 -1.73 -5.84
C ILE A 149 15.09 -0.40 -5.50
N ASN A 150 14.62 0.31 -4.48
CA ASN A 150 15.24 1.58 -4.11
C ASN A 150 16.65 1.38 -3.55
N TYR A 151 16.89 0.29 -2.81
CA TYR A 151 18.21 -0.08 -2.31
C TYR A 151 19.16 -0.57 -3.40
N LEU A 152 18.69 -1.41 -4.33
CA LEU A 152 19.55 -2.10 -5.30
C LEU A 152 19.90 -1.25 -6.52
N VAL A 153 19.02 -0.35 -6.94
CA VAL A 153 19.24 0.47 -8.14
C VAL A 153 19.93 1.78 -7.73
N ASP A 154 21.26 1.83 -7.78
CA ASP A 154 21.99 3.04 -7.41
C ASP A 154 22.18 4.03 -8.60
N LYS A 155 22.51 5.29 -8.27
CA LYS A 155 22.80 6.38 -9.21
C LYS A 155 23.90 6.02 -10.21
N GLU A 156 24.89 5.24 -9.79
CA GLU A 156 26.01 4.80 -10.64
C GLU A 156 25.56 3.96 -11.83
N VAL A 157 24.61 3.03 -11.62
CA VAL A 157 24.08 2.20 -12.71
C VAL A 157 23.47 3.09 -13.80
N MET A 158 22.67 4.09 -13.43
CA MET A 158 22.09 5.01 -14.43
C MET A 158 23.11 5.96 -15.06
N LEU A 159 24.11 6.43 -14.31
CA LEU A 159 25.17 7.27 -14.87
C LEU A 159 25.96 6.50 -15.93
N GLN A 160 26.23 5.21 -15.71
CA GLN A 160 26.83 4.34 -16.73
C GLN A 160 25.93 4.22 -17.98
N TRP A 161 24.62 4.05 -17.79
CA TRP A 161 23.66 3.99 -18.91
C TRP A 161 23.59 5.31 -19.68
N LYS A 162 23.51 6.45 -18.99
CA LYS A 162 23.52 7.78 -19.61
C LYS A 162 24.81 8.02 -20.40
N ASN A 163 25.95 7.64 -19.83
CA ASN A 163 27.26 7.74 -20.48
C ASN A 163 27.40 6.82 -21.70
N ARG A 164 26.71 5.66 -21.71
CA ARG A 164 26.65 4.78 -22.89
C ARG A 164 25.72 5.32 -23.98
N LEU A 165 24.60 5.94 -23.59
CA LEU A 165 23.63 6.54 -24.54
C LEU A 165 24.14 7.83 -25.17
N LEU A 166 24.95 8.62 -24.45
CA LEU A 166 25.58 9.86 -24.96
C LEU A 166 26.89 9.63 -25.73
N LYS A 167 27.41 8.40 -25.73
CA LYS A 167 28.57 7.98 -26.54
C LYS A 167 28.17 7.44 -27.93
N LYS A 168 26.88 7.45 -28.26
CA LYS A 168 26.35 7.30 -29.62
C LYS A 168 25.87 8.66 -30.11
#